data_AF-A0A151RX09-F1
#
_entry.id   AF-A0A151RX09-F1
#
_cell.length_a   1.000
_cell.length_b   1.000
_cell.length_c   1.000
_cell.angle_alpha   90.00
_cell.angle_beta   90.00
_cell.angle_gamma   90.00
#
_symmetry.space_group_name_H-M   'P 1'
#
loop_
_entity.id
_entity.type
_entity.pdbx_description
1 polymer ?
#
loop_
_entity_poly.entity_id
_entity_poly.type
_entity_poly.pdbx_seq_one_letter_code
_entity_poly.pdbx_strand_id
1 'polypeptide(L)'
;MLKACGADSEDKWFDNSKDWKMGEGKQTMFWLDEWTGQECLVVLYPRLFLISKQKHDTVHKMGQWEDDTWVWKFRWRRERFVWEEDQILTLLQILNTFSMKKLKDDSWNWKPEPSGELSVSSAYKTLMSQTSTNGRQELFACMWKLDIPPKVFMFVWRLFTNL
;
A
#
# COMPACT_ATOMS: atom_id res chain seq x y z
N MET A 1 7.06 -9.28 8.37
CA MET A 1 7.66 -8.81 7.11
C MET A 1 7.42 -7.31 7.06
N LEU A 2 8.47 -6.48 7.16
CA LEU A 2 8.34 -5.02 7.14
C LEU A 2 7.94 -4.59 5.73
N LYS A 3 6.71 -4.11 5.54
CA LYS A 3 6.30 -3.45 4.30
C LYS A 3 7.01 -2.09 4.25
N ALA A 4 8.03 -1.99 3.41
CA ALA A 4 8.66 -0.73 3.10
C ALA A 4 7.78 -0.03 2.05
N CYS A 5 7.14 1.07 2.42
CA CYS A 5 6.49 1.98 1.49
C CYS A 5 7.59 2.71 0.71
N GLY A 6 8.07 2.08 -0.36
CA GLY A 6 9.21 2.57 -1.13
C GLY A 6 9.76 1.57 -2.15
N ALA A 7 8.97 0.60 -2.62
CA ALA A 7 9.31 -0.11 -3.84
C ALA A 7 8.79 0.70 -5.04
N ASP A 8 9.62 0.79 -6.08
CA ASP A 8 9.48 1.66 -7.25
C ASP A 8 8.09 1.64 -7.90
N SER A 9 7.76 2.75 -8.56
CA SER A 9 6.43 3.12 -9.08
C SER A 9 5.74 2.12 -10.01
N GLU A 10 6.37 1.01 -10.38
CA GLU A 10 5.82 0.03 -11.34
C GLU A 10 5.13 -1.17 -10.68
N ASP A 11 5.36 -1.47 -9.39
CA ASP A 11 4.90 -2.74 -8.76
C ASP A 11 3.91 -2.58 -7.60
N LYS A 12 3.17 -1.47 -7.53
CA LYS A 12 2.08 -1.28 -6.54
C LYS A 12 0.76 -2.00 -6.89
N TRP A 13 0.77 -2.90 -7.88
CA TRP A 13 -0.45 -3.55 -8.42
C TRP A 13 -1.33 -4.16 -7.33
N PHE A 14 -0.73 -4.80 -6.32
CA PHE A 14 -1.45 -5.48 -5.25
C PHE A 14 -2.05 -4.49 -4.25
N ASP A 15 -1.29 -3.48 -3.84
CA ASP A 15 -1.78 -2.47 -2.89
C ASP A 15 -2.89 -1.60 -3.53
N ASN A 16 -2.79 -1.30 -4.83
CA ASN A 16 -3.86 -0.63 -5.59
C ASN A 16 -5.15 -1.46 -5.68
N SER A 17 -5.03 -2.79 -5.63
CA SER A 17 -6.13 -3.74 -5.82
C SER A 17 -6.87 -4.11 -4.53
N LYS A 18 -6.53 -3.50 -3.39
CA LYS A 18 -7.21 -3.73 -2.12
C LYS A 18 -7.72 -2.44 -1.50
N ASP A 19 -8.78 -2.55 -0.69
CA ASP A 19 -9.27 -1.49 0.19
C ASP A 19 -9.18 -1.92 1.64
N TRP A 20 -8.56 -1.11 2.49
CA TRP A 20 -8.46 -1.41 3.91
C TRP A 20 -9.81 -1.29 4.61
N LYS A 21 -10.13 -2.28 5.44
CA LYS A 21 -11.24 -2.27 6.39
C LYS A 21 -10.63 -2.28 7.80
N MET A 22 -10.49 -1.08 8.36
CA MET A 22 -9.90 -0.90 9.68
C MET A 22 -10.72 -1.63 10.75
N GLY A 23 -10.03 -2.47 11.53
CA GLY A 23 -10.55 -3.14 12.72
C GLY A 23 -9.97 -2.47 13.97
N GLU A 24 -9.24 -3.25 14.76
CA GLU A 24 -8.48 -2.77 15.93
C GLU A 24 -7.12 -2.17 15.59
N GLY A 25 -6.68 -2.21 14.34
CA GLY A 25 -5.42 -1.63 13.88
C GLY A 25 -4.17 -2.41 14.33
N LYS A 26 -4.31 -3.69 14.69
CA LYS A 26 -3.21 -4.53 15.22
C LYS A 26 -2.23 -5.00 14.16
N GLN A 27 -2.65 -5.08 12.90
CA GLN A 27 -1.84 -5.59 11.79
C GLN A 27 -1.38 -4.48 10.84
N THR A 28 -1.83 -3.24 11.09
CA THR A 28 -1.61 -2.09 10.21
C THR A 28 -0.60 -1.14 10.85
N MET A 29 0.50 -0.87 10.16
CA MET A 29 1.56 0.06 10.59
C MET A 29 1.11 1.50 10.34
N PHE A 30 1.05 2.31 11.41
CA PHE A 30 0.45 3.64 11.32
C PHE A 30 1.11 4.53 10.26
N TRP A 31 2.45 4.58 10.25
CA TRP A 31 3.18 5.46 9.32
C TRP A 31 3.47 4.83 7.96
N LEU A 32 3.57 3.50 7.91
CA LEU A 32 4.21 2.79 6.80
C LEU A 32 3.22 2.08 5.89
N ASP A 33 1.98 1.86 6.32
CA ASP A 33 0.95 1.28 5.46
C ASP A 33 0.03 2.37 4.89
N GLU A 34 -0.48 2.13 3.68
CA GLU A 34 -1.46 3.00 3.00
C GLU A 34 -2.89 2.68 3.46
N TRP A 35 -3.19 2.93 4.73
CA TRP A 35 -4.50 2.60 5.32
C TRP A 35 -5.47 3.78 5.38
N THR A 36 -5.01 4.99 5.09
CA THR A 36 -5.83 6.20 4.99
C THR A 36 -6.34 6.48 3.58
N GLY A 37 -5.99 5.64 2.60
CA GLY A 37 -6.49 5.70 1.21
C GLY A 37 -5.95 6.83 0.33
N GLN A 38 -4.99 7.63 0.83
CA GLN A 38 -4.34 8.69 0.06
C GLN A 38 -2.92 8.31 -0.36
N GLU A 39 -2.07 8.01 0.63
CA GLU A 39 -0.69 7.54 0.53
C GLU A 39 -0.24 7.16 1.94
N CYS A 40 0.93 6.54 2.08
CA CYS A 40 1.51 6.27 3.40
C CYS A 40 1.69 7.58 4.20
N LEU A 41 1.32 7.58 5.49
CA LEU A 41 1.41 8.79 6.33
C LEU A 41 2.85 9.32 6.47
N VAL A 42 3.88 8.46 6.31
CA VAL A 42 5.28 8.90 6.25
C VAL A 42 5.57 9.79 5.04
N VAL A 43 4.89 9.58 3.92
CA VAL A 43 5.04 10.38 2.69
C VAL A 43 4.29 11.70 2.83
N LEU A 44 3.08 11.67 3.40
CA LEU A 44 2.25 12.86 3.60
C LEU A 44 2.78 13.78 4.71
N TYR A 45 3.31 13.20 5.79
CA TYR A 45 3.75 13.92 6.99
C TYR A 45 5.18 13.54 7.40
N PRO A 46 6.19 13.74 6.52
CA PRO A 46 7.56 13.30 6.77
C PRO A 46 8.18 13.94 8.01
N ARG A 47 7.83 15.20 8.32
CA ARG A 47 8.31 15.90 9.52
C ARG A 47 7.76 15.27 10.79
N LEU A 48 6.45 14.99 10.85
CA LEU A 48 5.84 14.32 12.00
C LEU A 48 6.43 12.92 12.19
N PHE A 49 6.65 12.18 11.09
CA PHE A 49 7.34 10.91 11.15
C PHE A 49 8.75 11.03 11.73
N LEU A 50 9.53 12.06 11.33
CA LEU A 50 10.88 12.27 11.84
C LEU A 50 10.92 12.45 13.37
N ILE A 51 9.97 13.21 13.92
CA ILE A 51 9.90 13.50 15.36
C ILE A 51 9.06 12.49 16.16
N SER A 52 8.40 11.54 15.51
CA SER A 52 7.64 10.49 16.18
C SER A 52 8.57 9.51 16.92
N LYS A 53 8.17 9.11 18.13
CA LYS A 53 8.75 7.95 18.85
C LYS A 53 8.13 6.63 18.41
N GLN A 54 7.04 6.68 17.64
CA GLN A 54 6.17 5.54 17.31
C GLN A 54 6.22 5.21 15.81
N LYS A 55 7.40 5.29 15.19
CA LYS A 55 7.58 5.18 13.73
C LYS A 55 7.17 3.82 13.16
N HIS A 56 7.29 2.78 13.96
CA HIS A 56 7.02 1.39 13.59
C HIS A 56 5.90 0.79 14.44
N ASP A 57 5.11 1.65 15.09
CA ASP A 57 3.95 1.19 15.84
C ASP A 57 2.77 0.94 14.90
N THR A 58 1.97 -0.05 15.27
CA THR A 58 0.70 -0.32 14.62
C THR A 58 -0.33 0.72 15.03
N VAL A 59 -1.39 0.89 14.24
CA VAL A 59 -2.50 1.82 14.54
C VAL A 59 -3.05 1.58 15.94
N HIS A 60 -3.16 0.32 16.37
CA HIS A 60 -3.57 -0.06 17.73
C HIS A 60 -2.69 0.53 18.84
N LYS A 61 -1.38 0.71 18.60
CA LYS A 61 -0.44 1.23 19.60
C LYS A 61 -0.37 2.76 19.60
N MET A 62 -1.06 3.42 18.68
CA MET A 62 -1.06 4.87 18.52
C MET A 62 -2.11 5.58 19.37
N GLY A 63 -2.93 4.84 20.11
CA GLY A 63 -4.01 5.39 20.93
C GLY A 63 -4.51 4.40 21.96
N GLN A 64 -5.59 4.76 22.63
CA GLN A 64 -6.27 3.92 23.59
C GLN A 64 -7.77 4.21 23.60
N TRP A 65 -8.56 3.27 24.14
CA TRP A 65 -9.99 3.46 24.35
C TRP A 65 -10.23 4.19 25.67
N GLU A 66 -10.94 5.31 25.61
CA GLU A 66 -11.45 6.08 26.76
C GLU A 66 -12.96 6.24 26.57
N ASP A 67 -13.77 5.72 27.50
CA ASP A 67 -15.24 5.82 27.46
C ASP A 67 -15.86 5.48 26.09
N ASP A 68 -15.52 4.30 25.57
CA ASP A 68 -15.97 3.82 24.24
C ASP A 68 -15.58 4.71 23.04
N THR A 69 -14.68 5.66 23.24
CA THR A 69 -14.13 6.52 22.19
C THR A 69 -12.64 6.23 22.00
N TRP A 70 -12.20 6.14 20.75
CA TRP A 70 -10.78 5.99 20.45
C TRP A 70 -10.07 7.34 20.58
N VAL A 71 -9.03 7.39 21.40
CA VAL A 71 -8.23 8.60 21.63
C VAL A 71 -6.80 8.36 21.17
N TRP A 72 -6.34 9.15 20.19
CA TRP A 72 -4.97 9.12 19.70
C TRP A 72 -3.99 9.66 20.75
N LYS A 73 -2.88 8.95 20.98
CA LYS A 73 -1.84 9.26 21.97
C LYS A 73 -0.47 9.32 21.29
N PHE A 74 -0.21 10.40 20.57
CA PHE A 74 1.08 10.60 19.89
C PHE A 74 2.22 10.89 20.86
N ARG A 75 3.33 10.16 20.71
CA ARG A 75 4.57 10.37 21.47
C ARG A 75 5.65 10.99 20.60
N TRP A 76 6.07 12.20 20.95
CA TRP A 76 7.07 12.98 20.21
C TRP A 76 8.45 12.94 20.89
N ARG A 77 9.52 13.08 20.10
CA ARG A 77 10.92 13.10 20.55
C ARG A 77 11.30 14.41 21.25
N ARG A 78 10.64 15.50 20.90
CA ARG A 78 10.81 16.86 21.45
C ARG A 78 9.48 17.59 21.49
N GLU A 79 9.48 18.80 22.06
CA GLU A 79 8.36 19.73 21.94
C GLU A 79 8.08 20.10 20.48
N ARG A 80 6.80 20.40 20.22
CA ARG A 80 6.28 20.69 18.88
C ARG A 80 6.45 22.16 18.58
N PHE A 81 6.86 22.45 17.35
CA PHE A 81 6.80 23.81 16.83
C PHE A 81 5.38 24.14 16.34
N VAL A 82 5.03 25.43 16.27
CA VAL A 82 3.71 25.90 15.84
C VAL A 82 3.29 25.33 14.48
N TRP A 83 4.22 25.24 13.53
CA TRP A 83 3.93 24.66 12.20
C TRP A 83 3.74 23.13 12.21
N GLU A 84 4.24 22.43 13.24
CA GLU A 84 3.99 20.98 13.43
C GLU A 84 2.61 20.76 14.05
N GLU A 85 2.10 21.71 14.83
CA GLU A 85 0.75 21.64 15.38
C GLU A 85 -0.32 21.70 14.28
N ASP A 86 -0.15 22.58 13.29
CA ASP A 86 -1.03 22.64 12.13
C ASP A 86 -1.07 21.29 11.38
N GLN A 87 0.09 20.67 11.14
CA GLN A 87 0.14 19.34 10.51
C GLN A 87 -0.52 18.24 11.35
N ILE A 88 -0.49 18.35 12.68
CA ILE A 88 -1.16 17.39 13.57
C ILE A 88 -2.68 17.57 13.49
N LEU A 89 -3.17 18.81 13.36
CA LEU A 89 -4.60 19.07 13.21
C LEU A 89 -5.14 18.48 11.91
N THR A 90 -4.44 18.67 10.79
CA THR A 90 -4.85 18.08 9.51
C THR A 90 -4.76 16.55 9.54
N LEU A 91 -3.73 16.00 10.21
CA LEU A 91 -3.63 14.55 10.43
C LEU A 91 -4.82 14.03 11.24
N LEU A 92 -5.18 14.69 12.35
CA LEU A 92 -6.32 14.29 13.18
C LEU A 92 -7.66 14.36 12.42
N GLN A 93 -7.84 15.34 11.53
CA GLN A 93 -9.03 15.39 10.67
C GLN A 93 -9.15 14.14 9.81
N ILE A 94 -8.05 13.69 9.19
CA ILE A 94 -8.01 12.44 8.42
C ILE A 94 -8.29 11.25 9.34
N LEU A 95 -7.62 11.18 10.49
CA LEU A 95 -7.77 10.03 11.39
C LEU A 95 -9.19 9.90 11.94
N ASN A 96 -9.88 11.02 12.19
CA ASN A 96 -11.25 11.03 12.69
C ASN A 96 -12.30 10.62 11.65
N THR A 97 -11.94 10.53 10.36
CA THR A 97 -12.84 9.89 9.38
C THR A 97 -12.87 8.37 9.54
N PHE A 98 -11.94 7.79 10.29
CA PHE A 98 -11.87 6.36 10.56
C PHE A 98 -12.44 6.05 11.94
N SER A 99 -13.37 5.10 11.98
CA SER A 99 -13.89 4.55 13.24
C SER A 99 -13.17 3.24 13.55
N MET A 100 -12.34 3.26 14.61
CA MET A 100 -11.74 2.06 15.17
C MET A 100 -12.85 1.13 15.68
N LYS A 101 -12.72 -0.18 15.46
CA LYS A 101 -13.75 -1.16 15.86
C LYS A 101 -13.18 -2.10 16.92
N LYS A 102 -13.78 -2.09 18.12
CA LYS A 102 -13.43 -3.04 19.19
C LYS A 102 -13.68 -4.48 18.74
N LEU A 103 -12.78 -5.38 19.13
CA LEU A 103 -12.86 -6.83 18.96
C LEU A 103 -13.01 -7.28 17.50
N LYS A 104 -12.55 -6.46 16.56
CA LYS A 104 -12.60 -6.78 15.12
C LYS A 104 -11.19 -6.77 14.55
N ASP A 105 -10.83 -7.87 13.89
CA ASP A 105 -9.55 -7.94 13.21
C ASP A 105 -9.51 -7.01 11.99
N ASP A 106 -8.29 -6.54 11.70
CA ASP A 106 -8.02 -5.79 10.48
C ASP A 106 -8.27 -6.70 9.28
N SER A 107 -8.98 -6.18 8.28
CA SER A 107 -9.23 -6.88 7.03
C SER A 107 -9.06 -5.93 5.86
N TRP A 108 -9.08 -6.47 4.66
CA TRP A 108 -9.09 -5.68 3.44
C TRP A 108 -10.01 -6.35 2.43
N ASN A 109 -10.55 -5.55 1.53
CA ASN A 109 -11.42 -5.99 0.46
C ASN A 109 -10.62 -6.09 -0.83
N TRP A 110 -10.66 -7.23 -1.50
CA TRP A 110 -10.10 -7.38 -2.82
C TRP A 110 -11.01 -6.71 -3.86
N LYS A 111 -10.56 -5.61 -4.45
CA LYS A 111 -11.36 -4.81 -5.42
C LYS A 111 -11.74 -5.58 -6.69
N PRO A 112 -10.86 -6.42 -7.28
CA PRO A 112 -11.16 -7.12 -8.53
C PRO A 112 -12.29 -8.16 -8.43
N GLU A 113 -12.64 -8.61 -7.22
CA GLU A 113 -13.65 -9.64 -7.03
C GLU A 113 -14.87 -9.07 -6.27
N PRO A 114 -16.11 -9.27 -6.76
CA PRO A 114 -17.30 -8.77 -6.07
C PRO A 114 -17.50 -9.35 -4.66
N SER A 115 -16.99 -10.56 -4.40
CA SER A 115 -17.01 -11.16 -3.06
C SER A 115 -16.12 -10.40 -2.06
N GLY A 116 -15.17 -9.60 -2.55
CA GLY A 116 -14.15 -8.95 -1.73
C GLY A 116 -13.05 -9.90 -1.25
N GLU A 117 -13.10 -11.16 -1.63
CA GLU A 117 -12.11 -12.17 -1.23
C GLU A 117 -10.99 -12.30 -2.26
N LEU A 118 -9.77 -12.50 -1.78
CA LEU A 118 -8.64 -12.79 -2.64
C LEU A 118 -8.72 -14.23 -3.14
N SER A 119 -8.60 -14.39 -4.46
CA SER A 119 -8.35 -15.70 -5.08
C SER A 119 -7.07 -15.64 -5.91
N VAL A 120 -6.33 -16.76 -5.98
CA VAL A 120 -5.11 -16.84 -6.80
C VAL A 120 -5.41 -16.52 -8.26
N SER A 121 -6.59 -16.93 -8.75
CA SER A 121 -7.03 -16.68 -10.12
C SER A 121 -7.30 -15.19 -10.39
N SER A 122 -7.98 -14.48 -9.48
CA SER A 122 -8.25 -13.04 -9.63
C SER A 122 -6.97 -12.20 -9.46
N ALA A 123 -6.11 -12.58 -8.50
CA ALA A 123 -4.79 -11.98 -8.32
C ALA A 123 -3.94 -12.10 -9.60
N TYR A 124 -3.86 -13.30 -10.18
CA TYR A 124 -3.14 -13.54 -11.41
C TYR A 124 -3.70 -12.72 -12.58
N LYS A 125 -5.03 -12.70 -12.77
CA LYS A 125 -5.65 -11.88 -13.82
C LYS A 125 -5.34 -10.40 -13.68
N THR A 126 -5.36 -9.88 -12.46
CA THR A 126 -5.09 -8.46 -12.16
C THR A 126 -3.63 -8.10 -12.40
N LEU A 127 -2.71 -9.00 -12.07
CA LEU A 127 -1.30 -8.84 -12.39
C LEU A 127 -1.09 -8.87 -13.91
N MET A 128 -1.69 -9.85 -14.60
CA MET A 128 -1.53 -10.01 -16.05
C MET A 128 -2.09 -8.81 -16.82
N SER A 129 -3.25 -8.28 -16.46
CA SER A 129 -3.84 -7.11 -17.14
C SER A 129 -2.96 -5.86 -17.05
N GLN A 130 -2.24 -5.66 -15.95
CA GLN A 130 -1.29 -4.55 -15.79
C GLN A 130 0.02 -4.78 -16.57
N THR A 131 0.43 -6.03 -16.75
CA THR A 131 1.60 -6.35 -17.61
C THR A 131 1.27 -6.32 -19.11
N SER A 132 0.00 -6.48 -19.50
CA SER A 132 -0.43 -6.46 -20.90
C SER A 132 -0.40 -5.07 -21.54
N THR A 133 -0.33 -4.00 -20.74
CA THR A 133 -0.09 -2.65 -21.25
C THR A 133 1.38 -2.38 -21.61
N ASN A 134 2.29 -3.33 -21.32
CA ASN A 134 3.66 -3.24 -21.80
C ASN A 134 3.73 -3.80 -23.21
N GLY A 135 4.11 -2.97 -24.19
CA GLY A 135 4.29 -3.35 -25.61
C GLY A 135 5.20 -4.57 -25.84
N ARG A 136 5.93 -5.02 -24.81
CA ARG A 136 6.64 -6.31 -24.78
C ARG A 136 5.71 -7.50 -25.09
N GLN A 137 4.47 -7.57 -24.55
CA GLN A 137 3.56 -8.69 -24.85
C GLN A 137 3.11 -8.72 -26.31
N GLU A 138 2.81 -7.56 -26.91
CA GLU A 138 2.48 -7.46 -28.33
C GLU A 138 3.66 -7.84 -29.22
N LEU A 139 4.87 -7.40 -28.87
CA LEU A 139 6.10 -7.77 -29.56
C LEU A 139 6.33 -9.29 -29.51
N PHE A 140 6.13 -9.93 -28.35
CA PHE A 140 6.24 -11.38 -28.23
C PHE A 140 5.17 -12.12 -29.06
N ALA A 141 3.92 -11.64 -29.05
CA ALA A 141 2.86 -12.21 -29.87
C ALA A 141 3.14 -12.08 -31.38
N CYS A 142 3.72 -10.97 -31.82
CA CYS A 142 4.22 -10.78 -33.18
C CYS A 142 5.39 -11.73 -33.48
N MET A 143 6.36 -11.86 -32.58
CA MET A 143 7.51 -12.75 -32.75
C MET A 143 7.11 -14.21 -32.94
N TRP A 144 6.09 -14.70 -32.22
CA TRP A 144 5.58 -16.07 -32.37
C TRP A 144 4.90 -16.33 -33.73
N LYS A 145 4.51 -15.29 -34.46
CA LYS A 145 3.89 -15.40 -35.79
C LYS A 145 4.89 -15.24 -36.94
N LEU A 146 6.14 -14.84 -36.65
CA LEU A 146 7.18 -14.69 -37.66
C LEU A 146 7.74 -16.06 -38.04
N ASP A 147 7.79 -16.36 -39.34
CA ASP A 147 8.44 -17.56 -39.86
C ASP A 147 9.96 -17.32 -39.94
N ILE A 148 10.61 -17.31 -38.78
CA ILE A 148 12.04 -17.05 -38.62
C ILE A 148 12.78 -18.27 -38.08
N PRO A 149 14.05 -18.48 -38.48
CA PRO A 149 14.85 -19.59 -37.96
C PRO A 149 14.97 -19.55 -36.43
N PRO A 150 14.93 -20.70 -35.72
CA PRO A 150 14.93 -20.76 -34.25
C PRO A 150 16.11 -20.05 -33.58
N LYS A 151 17.26 -19.99 -34.25
CA LYS A 151 18.46 -19.29 -33.77
C LYS A 151 18.26 -17.78 -33.67
N VAL A 152 17.56 -17.19 -34.65
CA VAL A 152 17.25 -15.75 -34.66
C VAL A 152 16.19 -15.44 -33.60
N PHE A 153 15.18 -16.29 -33.48
CA PHE A 153 14.17 -16.19 -32.43
C PHE A 153 14.79 -16.18 -31.02
N MET A 154 15.67 -17.16 -30.72
CA MET A 154 16.34 -17.25 -29.42
C MET A 154 17.23 -16.04 -29.12
N PHE A 155 17.89 -15.48 -30.14
CA PHE A 155 18.71 -14.28 -29.99
C PHE A 155 17.86 -13.06 -29.65
N VAL A 156 16.77 -12.84 -30.40
CA VAL A 156 15.85 -11.71 -30.21
C VAL A 156 15.13 -11.83 -28.86
N TRP A 157 14.63 -13.01 -28.49
CA TRP A 157 14.02 -13.26 -27.18
C TRP A 157 14.99 -12.90 -26.05
N ARG A 158 16.23 -13.38 -26.10
CA ARG A 158 17.26 -13.07 -25.10
C ARG A 158 17.58 -11.57 -25.03
N LEU A 159 17.57 -10.86 -26.15
CA LEU A 159 17.81 -9.42 -26.21
C LEU A 159 16.70 -8.66 -25.47
N PHE A 160 15.44 -9.05 -25.68
CA PHE A 160 14.28 -8.39 -25.07
C PHE A 160 14.04 -8.76 -23.60
N THR A 161 14.51 -9.92 -23.13
CA THR A 161 14.32 -10.37 -21.75
C THR A 161 15.46 -10.00 -20.79
N ASN A 162 16.63 -9.60 -21.28
CA ASN A 162 17.80 -9.26 -20.43
C ASN A 162 18.16 -7.75 -20.44
N LEU A 163 17.16 -6.89 -20.62
CA LEU A 163 17.25 -5.43 -20.51
C LEU A 163 16.27 -4.90 -19.46
#